data_AF-A0A968J8Y7-F1
#
_entry.id   AF-A0A968J8Y7-F1
#
_cell.length_a   1.000
_cell.length_b   1.000
_cell.length_c   1.000
_cell.angle_alpha   90.00
_cell.angle_beta   90.00
_cell.angle_gamma   90.00
#
_symmetry.space_group_name_H-M   'P 1'
#
loop_
_entity.id
_entity.type
_entity.pdbx_description
1 polymer ?
#
loop_
_entity_poly.entity_id
_entity_poly.type
_entity_poly.pdbx_seq_one_letter_code
_entity_poly.pdbx_strand_id
1 'polypeptide(L)'
;MISSDKCSLSTAISAMDFQGYLLNWTSITFVATFHGLALRVPWFFSWHAVAITVFLDWWLGSLGICLGYHRLLSHRSLLLPKWLEYILAISGALALQGGPIFWFTGHRQHHAFAEAEDKELEPYSAKKGFWWSQIALLFYQRDQFFDCNSYKNNTLNLSREPYFINGLIVN
;
A
#
# COMPACT_ATOMS: atom_id res chain seq x y z
N MET A 1 50.54 -10.68 5.62
CA MET A 1 50.29 -9.25 5.87
C MET A 1 49.90 -8.64 4.52
N ILE A 2 48.87 -7.78 4.47
CA ILE A 2 48.11 -7.28 3.30
C ILE A 2 46.98 -8.26 2.88
N SER A 3 45.69 -7.93 2.83
CA SER A 3 44.88 -6.74 3.19
C SER A 3 43.43 -7.25 3.34
N SER A 4 42.78 -6.93 4.46
CA SER A 4 41.50 -7.48 4.91
C SER A 4 40.29 -6.58 4.61
N ASP A 5 40.33 -5.69 3.61
CA ASP A 5 39.39 -4.55 3.57
C ASP A 5 38.56 -4.42 2.28
N LYS A 6 38.24 -5.53 1.61
CA LYS A 6 37.29 -5.50 0.47
C LYS A 6 36.02 -6.34 0.65
N CYS A 7 35.84 -6.97 1.81
CA CYS A 7 34.71 -7.86 2.12
C CYS A 7 33.61 -7.19 2.98
N SER A 8 33.37 -5.89 2.82
CA SER A 8 32.20 -5.25 3.46
C SER A 8 31.43 -4.28 2.57
N LEU A 9 32.02 -3.78 1.49
CA LEU A 9 31.33 -2.85 0.57
C LEU A 9 30.69 -3.57 -0.64
N SER A 10 31.21 -4.71 -1.08
CA SER A 10 30.63 -5.49 -2.19
C SER A 10 29.43 -6.34 -1.75
N THR A 11 29.47 -6.88 -0.53
CA THR A 11 28.41 -7.73 0.02
C THR A 11 27.12 -6.95 0.34
N ALA A 12 27.22 -5.64 0.59
CA ALA A 12 26.04 -4.78 0.77
C ALA A 12 25.35 -4.48 -0.57
N ILE A 13 26.08 -4.48 -1.69
CA ILE A 13 25.53 -4.28 -3.04
C ILE A 13 24.94 -5.58 -3.59
N SER A 14 25.53 -6.73 -3.26
CA SER A 14 25.06 -8.05 -3.73
C SER A 14 23.85 -8.60 -2.96
N ALA A 15 23.45 -7.99 -1.84
CA ALA A 15 22.22 -8.37 -1.11
C ALA A 15 20.95 -7.62 -1.62
N MET A 16 21.11 -6.74 -2.61
CA MET A 16 20.02 -6.13 -3.38
C MET A 16 19.88 -6.80 -4.75
N ASP A 17 20.09 -8.12 -4.84
CA ASP A 17 19.77 -8.85 -6.07
C ASP A 17 18.25 -9.10 -6.10
N PHE A 18 17.50 -8.13 -6.61
CA PHE A 18 16.07 -8.24 -6.92
C PHE A 18 15.83 -9.13 -8.15
N GLN A 19 16.49 -10.29 -8.15
CA GLN A 19 16.53 -11.30 -9.21
C GLN A 19 15.14 -11.94 -9.36
N GLY A 20 14.20 -11.23 -9.99
CA GLY A 20 12.83 -11.70 -10.23
C GLY A 20 11.73 -10.65 -10.10
N TYR A 21 12.02 -9.41 -9.69
CA TYR A 21 11.01 -8.36 -9.56
C TYR A 21 11.10 -7.36 -10.71
N LEU A 22 10.03 -7.25 -11.52
CA LEU A 22 9.96 -6.25 -12.58
C LEU A 22 9.68 -4.87 -11.99
N LEU A 23 10.42 -3.86 -12.47
CA LEU A 23 10.22 -2.48 -12.04
C LEU A 23 8.85 -1.96 -12.53
N ASN A 24 8.06 -1.40 -11.62
CA ASN A 24 6.82 -0.70 -11.95
C ASN A 24 7.12 0.78 -12.25
N TRP A 25 7.40 1.08 -13.51
CA TRP A 25 7.65 2.44 -13.97
C TRP A 25 6.48 3.40 -13.74
N THR A 26 5.24 2.91 -13.72
CA THR A 26 4.06 3.73 -13.43
C THR A 26 4.07 4.20 -11.98
N SER A 27 4.29 3.29 -11.02
CA SER A 27 4.41 3.65 -9.61
C SER A 27 5.58 4.60 -9.35
N ILE A 28 6.72 4.36 -10.01
CA ILE A 28 7.92 5.19 -9.86
C ILE A 28 7.67 6.61 -10.37
N THR A 29 7.14 6.74 -11.58
CA THR A 29 6.85 8.06 -12.17
C THR A 29 5.79 8.80 -11.37
N PHE A 30 4.75 8.13 -10.89
CA PHE A 30 3.73 8.71 -10.02
C PHE A 30 4.33 9.25 -8.72
N VAL A 31 5.07 8.42 -7.96
CA VAL A 31 5.68 8.81 -6.69
C VAL A 31 6.70 9.95 -6.90
N ALA A 32 7.54 9.85 -7.93
CA ALA A 32 8.52 10.89 -8.24
C ALA A 32 7.86 12.24 -8.59
N THR A 33 6.75 12.22 -9.34
CA THR A 33 6.01 13.43 -9.70
C THR A 33 5.41 14.10 -8.45
N PHE A 34 4.75 13.35 -7.58
CA PHE A 34 4.18 13.88 -6.34
C PHE A 34 5.24 14.48 -5.42
N HIS A 35 6.36 13.79 -5.20
CA HIS A 35 7.44 14.30 -4.36
C HIS A 35 8.13 15.52 -5.00
N GLY A 36 8.32 15.51 -6.33
CA GLY A 36 8.85 16.66 -7.06
C GLY A 36 7.96 17.91 -6.95
N LEU A 37 6.64 17.74 -6.98
CA LEU A 37 5.69 18.84 -6.75
C LEU A 37 5.70 19.30 -5.28
N ALA A 38 5.85 18.39 -4.31
CA ALA A 38 5.94 18.74 -2.90
C ALA A 38 7.14 19.64 -2.58
N LEU A 39 8.24 19.54 -3.33
CA LEU A 39 9.38 20.44 -3.19
C LEU A 39 9.02 21.91 -3.47
N ARG A 40 7.93 22.19 -4.20
CA ARG A 40 7.49 23.56 -4.49
C ARG A 40 6.68 24.20 -3.35
N VAL A 41 6.32 23.44 -2.31
CA VAL A 41 5.48 23.92 -1.19
C VAL A 41 6.02 25.17 -0.49
N PRO A 42 7.33 25.36 -0.25
CA PRO A 42 7.84 26.56 0.43
C PRO A 42 7.49 27.88 -0.28
N TRP A 43 7.34 27.85 -1.61
CA TRP A 43 6.99 29.03 -2.41
C TRP A 43 5.50 29.40 -2.35
N PHE A 44 4.64 28.48 -1.88
CA PHE A 44 3.19 28.66 -1.78
C PHE A 44 2.70 28.46 -0.33
N PHE A 45 3.56 28.74 0.64
CA PHE A 45 3.28 28.48 2.04
C PHE A 45 2.10 29.31 2.58
N SER A 46 1.18 28.65 3.28
CA SER A 46 0.05 29.27 3.97
C SER A 46 -0.37 28.43 5.17
N TRP A 47 -0.62 29.07 6.31
CA TRP A 47 -1.11 28.38 7.52
C TRP A 47 -2.48 27.70 7.31
N HIS A 48 -3.34 28.27 6.45
CA HIS A 48 -4.61 27.65 6.07
C HIS A 48 -4.37 26.35 5.29
N ALA A 49 -3.40 26.36 4.36
CA ALA A 49 -3.04 25.16 3.62
C ALA A 49 -2.47 24.08 4.54
N VAL A 50 -1.62 24.46 5.52
CA VAL A 50 -1.11 23.53 6.53
C VAL A 50 -2.25 22.91 7.34
N ALA A 51 -3.19 23.72 7.84
CA ALA A 51 -4.32 23.23 8.60
C ALA A 51 -5.20 22.25 7.80
N ILE A 52 -5.49 22.57 6.54
CA ILE A 52 -6.25 21.70 5.64
C ILE A 52 -5.49 20.40 5.39
N THR A 53 -4.18 20.45 5.11
CA THR A 53 -3.36 19.25 4.88
C THR A 53 -3.35 18.34 6.10
N VAL A 54 -3.14 18.87 7.30
CA VAL A 54 -3.15 18.08 8.54
C VAL A 54 -4.52 17.45 8.79
N PHE A 55 -5.60 18.21 8.57
CA PHE A 55 -6.95 17.69 8.72
C PHE A 55 -7.24 16.57 7.71
N LEU A 56 -6.90 16.77 6.44
CA LEU A 56 -7.10 15.77 5.39
C LEU A 56 -6.24 14.52 5.61
N ASP A 57 -4.99 14.68 6.03
CA ASP A 57 -4.10 13.56 6.39
C ASP A 57 -4.72 12.72 7.51
N TRP A 58 -5.17 13.36 8.58
CA TRP A 58 -5.86 12.68 9.67
C TRP A 58 -7.15 12.01 9.22
N TRP A 59 -7.99 12.69 8.44
CA TRP A 59 -9.26 12.16 7.95
C TRP A 59 -9.05 10.95 7.03
N LEU A 60 -8.24 11.09 5.99
CA LEU A 60 -8.03 10.05 4.98
C LEU A 60 -7.25 8.86 5.56
N GLY A 61 -6.24 9.12 6.39
CA GLY A 61 -5.46 8.06 7.04
C GLY A 61 -6.23 7.34 8.15
N SER A 62 -6.77 8.09 9.11
CA SER A 62 -7.41 7.49 10.29
C SER A 62 -8.80 6.96 10.01
N LEU A 63 -9.64 7.72 9.28
CA LEU A 63 -11.01 7.30 8.99
C LEU A 63 -11.09 6.51 7.69
N GLY A 64 -10.43 6.96 6.62
CA GLY A 64 -10.43 6.24 5.35
C GLY A 64 -9.74 4.88 5.43
N ILE A 65 -8.45 4.87 5.78
CA ILE A 65 -7.66 3.64 5.80
C ILE A 65 -7.89 2.83 7.07
N CYS A 66 -7.65 3.40 8.26
CA CYS A 66 -7.69 2.62 9.50
C CYS A 66 -9.12 2.19 9.90
N LEU A 67 -10.12 3.06 9.75
CA LEU A 67 -11.51 2.69 10.07
C LEU A 67 -12.22 2.02 8.89
N GLY A 68 -12.14 2.62 7.70
CA GLY A 68 -12.81 2.14 6.49
C GLY A 68 -12.16 0.87 5.92
N TYR A 69 -10.97 0.98 5.36
CA TYR A 69 -10.35 -0.16 4.68
C TYR A 69 -9.97 -1.27 5.65
N HIS A 70 -9.31 -0.95 6.76
CA HIS A 70 -8.80 -1.95 7.70
C HIS A 70 -9.88 -2.59 8.57
N ARG A 71 -10.60 -1.81 9.39
CA ARG A 71 -11.56 -2.37 10.36
C ARG A 71 -12.88 -2.79 9.73
N LEU A 72 -13.42 -1.96 8.84
CA LEU A 72 -14.73 -2.17 8.23
C LEU A 72 -14.66 -3.15 7.05
N LEU A 73 -13.76 -2.96 6.08
CA LEU A 73 -13.70 -3.82 4.88
C LEU A 73 -12.87 -5.10 5.09
N SER A 74 -11.63 -5.00 5.58
CA SER A 74 -10.75 -6.17 5.73
C SER A 74 -11.21 -7.09 6.86
N HIS A 75 -11.42 -6.55 8.05
CA HIS A 75 -11.75 -7.33 9.25
C HIS A 75 -13.24 -7.48 9.55
N ARG A 76 -14.11 -6.69 8.89
CA ARG A 76 -15.57 -6.70 9.13
C ARG A 76 -15.93 -6.60 10.63
N SER A 77 -15.12 -5.85 11.38
CA SER A 77 -15.24 -5.70 12.84
C SER A 77 -16.34 -4.71 13.27
N LEU A 78 -16.94 -4.01 12.31
CA LEU A 78 -17.94 -2.97 12.53
C LEU A 78 -19.14 -3.19 11.60
N LEU A 79 -20.34 -2.94 12.13
CA LEU A 79 -21.58 -2.87 11.36
C LEU A 79 -22.03 -1.41 11.30
N LEU A 80 -22.01 -0.84 10.10
CA LEU A 80 -22.38 0.55 9.86
C LEU A 80 -23.48 0.62 8.79
N PRO A 81 -24.31 1.69 8.78
CA PRO A 81 -25.25 1.89 7.70
C PRO A 81 -24.51 2.12 6.37
N LYS A 82 -25.12 1.67 5.26
CA LYS A 82 -24.45 1.61 3.95
C LYS A 82 -23.89 2.93 3.45
N TRP A 83 -24.60 4.04 3.69
CA TRP A 83 -24.13 5.36 3.30
C TRP A 83 -22.79 5.73 3.98
N LEU A 84 -22.61 5.33 5.24
CA LEU A 84 -21.39 5.60 5.99
C LEU A 84 -20.25 4.67 5.56
N GLU A 85 -20.56 3.40 5.25
CA GLU A 85 -19.61 2.46 4.63
C GLU A 85 -19.06 3.04 3.31
N TYR A 86 -19.91 3.66 2.49
CA TYR A 86 -19.47 4.30 1.23
C TYR A 86 -18.61 5.54 1.44
N ILE A 87 -18.95 6.41 2.40
CA ILE A 87 -18.13 7.60 2.70
C ILE A 87 -16.73 7.19 3.17
N LEU A 88 -16.64 6.18 4.04
CA LEU A 88 -15.35 5.68 4.52
C LEU A 88 -14.57 4.99 3.40
N ALA A 89 -15.23 4.23 2.53
CA ALA A 89 -14.59 3.60 1.38
C ALA A 89 -14.05 4.63 0.37
N ILE A 90 -14.81 5.68 0.06
CA ILE A 90 -14.36 6.79 -0.81
C ILE A 90 -13.19 7.51 -0.15
N SER A 91 -13.27 7.78 1.16
CA SER A 91 -12.18 8.43 1.91
C SER A 91 -10.90 7.59 1.87
N GLY A 92 -11.00 6.26 1.95
CA GLY A 92 -9.84 5.37 1.75
C GLY A 92 -9.28 5.40 0.33
N ALA A 93 -10.15 5.49 -0.69
CA ALA A 93 -9.71 5.59 -2.08
C ALA A 93 -8.96 6.91 -2.35
N LEU A 94 -9.41 8.00 -1.73
CA LEU A 94 -8.76 9.31 -1.79
C LEU A 94 -7.41 9.35 -1.05
N ALA A 95 -7.12 8.38 -0.17
CA ALA A 95 -5.82 8.25 0.50
C ALA A 95 -4.71 7.70 -0.43
N LEU A 96 -5.03 7.35 -1.68
CA LEU A 96 -4.08 6.91 -2.71
C LEU A 96 -3.26 5.66 -2.34
N GLN A 97 -3.81 4.77 -1.51
CA GLN A 97 -3.19 3.47 -1.16
C GLN A 97 -3.69 2.31 -2.05
N GLY A 98 -4.33 2.62 -3.18
CA GLY A 98 -4.99 1.67 -4.06
C GLY A 98 -6.48 1.51 -3.78
N GLY A 99 -7.18 0.83 -4.70
CA GLY A 99 -8.61 0.59 -4.59
C GLY A 99 -8.96 -0.28 -3.38
N PRO A 100 -10.21 -0.25 -2.90
CA PRO A 100 -10.63 -0.98 -1.70
C PRO A 100 -10.41 -2.49 -1.85
N ILE A 101 -10.67 -3.02 -3.05
CA ILE A 101 -10.50 -4.44 -3.37
C ILE A 101 -9.03 -4.84 -3.27
N PHE A 102 -8.13 -4.05 -3.87
CA PHE A 102 -6.69 -4.27 -3.79
C PHE A 102 -6.19 -4.22 -2.34
N TRP A 103 -6.63 -3.22 -1.58
CA TRP A 103 -6.14 -2.99 -0.23
C TRP A 103 -6.58 -4.10 0.72
N PHE A 104 -7.86 -4.50 0.72
CA PHE A 104 -8.33 -5.50 1.67
C PHE A 104 -7.79 -6.91 1.36
N THR A 105 -7.63 -7.28 0.08
CA THR A 105 -7.07 -8.58 -0.30
C THR A 105 -5.60 -8.67 0.10
N GLY A 106 -4.82 -7.63 -0.21
CA GLY A 106 -3.42 -7.53 0.20
C GLY A 106 -3.26 -7.55 1.72
N HIS A 107 -4.15 -6.88 2.46
CA HIS A 107 -4.13 -6.84 3.92
C HIS A 107 -4.44 -8.21 4.55
N ARG A 108 -5.45 -8.94 4.04
CA ARG A 108 -5.77 -10.30 4.51
C ARG A 108 -4.64 -11.28 4.23
N GLN A 109 -4.05 -11.20 3.04
CA GLN A 109 -2.87 -11.99 2.70
C GLN A 109 -1.69 -11.67 3.62
N HIS A 110 -1.44 -10.39 3.93
CA HIS A 110 -0.39 -10.02 4.88
C HIS A 110 -0.57 -10.72 6.23
N HIS A 111 -1.78 -10.74 6.80
CA HIS A 111 -2.05 -11.51 8.01
C HIS A 111 -1.85 -13.02 7.83
N ALA A 112 -2.38 -13.59 6.74
CA ALA A 112 -2.26 -15.03 6.47
C ALA A 112 -0.80 -15.50 6.28
N PHE A 113 0.04 -14.68 5.65
CA PHE A 113 1.47 -14.98 5.45
C PHE A 113 2.33 -14.60 6.65
N ALA A 114 1.92 -13.62 7.47
CA ALA A 114 2.62 -13.30 8.72
C ALA A 114 2.49 -14.42 9.76
N GLU A 115 1.40 -15.19 9.71
CA GLU A 115 1.16 -16.40 10.52
C GLU A 115 1.87 -17.64 9.98
N ALA A 116 2.31 -17.62 8.71
CA ALA A 116 3.06 -18.71 8.09
C ALA A 116 4.56 -18.64 8.47
N GLU A 117 5.17 -19.82 8.67
CA GLU A 117 6.57 -19.96 9.11
C GLU A 117 7.57 -19.43 8.06
N ASP A 118 7.20 -19.47 6.77
CA ASP A 118 7.98 -18.99 5.62
C ASP A 118 7.81 -17.48 5.37
N LYS A 119 8.51 -16.68 6.17
CA LYS A 119 8.52 -15.20 6.10
C LYS A 119 9.18 -14.62 4.84
N GLU A 120 9.86 -15.43 4.03
CA GLU A 120 10.50 -14.94 2.79
C GLU A 120 9.48 -14.62 1.69
N LEU A 121 8.35 -15.34 1.69
CA LEU A 121 7.22 -15.08 0.79
C LEU A 121 6.43 -13.82 1.21
N GLU A 122 6.59 -13.38 2.46
CA GLU A 122 5.89 -12.20 2.98
C GLU A 122 6.35 -10.92 2.25
N PRO A 123 5.45 -10.23 1.56
CA PRO A 123 5.72 -9.01 0.80
C PRO A 123 6.13 -7.82 1.63
N TYR A 124 5.37 -7.59 2.70
CA TYR A 124 5.45 -6.43 3.57
C TYR A 124 6.43 -6.65 4.71
N SER A 125 7.19 -7.74 4.68
CA SER A 125 8.06 -8.11 5.79
C SER A 125 9.09 -7.01 6.04
N ALA A 126 9.05 -6.43 7.24
CA ALA A 126 10.05 -5.46 7.70
C ALA A 126 11.47 -6.06 7.75
N LYS A 127 11.58 -7.39 7.69
CA LYS A 127 12.86 -8.12 7.63
C LYS A 127 13.65 -7.89 6.35
N LYS A 128 13.00 -7.46 5.25
CA LYS A 128 13.66 -7.13 3.97
C LYS A 128 14.36 -5.77 3.99
N GLY A 129 14.38 -5.09 5.15
CA GLY A 129 15.04 -3.82 5.39
C GLY A 129 14.07 -2.64 5.43
N PHE A 130 14.50 -1.57 6.10
CA PHE A 130 13.68 -0.37 6.32
C PHE A 130 13.16 0.24 5.00
N TRP A 131 14.04 0.45 4.02
CA TRP A 131 13.64 1.05 2.74
C TRP A 131 12.72 0.16 1.91
N TRP A 132 12.77 -1.16 2.12
CA TRP A 132 11.90 -2.10 1.44
C TRP A 132 10.44 -1.96 1.88
N SER A 133 10.20 -1.97 3.19
CA SER A 133 8.84 -1.87 3.74
C SER A 133 8.24 -0.47 3.62
N GLN A 134 9.06 0.57 3.48
CA GLN A 134 8.60 1.95 3.38
C GLN A 134 8.25 2.38 1.95
N ILE A 135 9.12 2.10 0.97
CA ILE A 135 8.99 2.67 -0.37
C ILE A 135 9.24 1.64 -1.46
N ALA A 136 10.26 0.79 -1.32
CA ALA A 136 10.70 -0.06 -2.42
C ALA A 136 9.61 -1.06 -2.85
N LEU A 137 8.77 -1.52 -1.92
CA LEU A 137 7.62 -2.38 -2.24
C LEU A 137 6.68 -1.79 -3.32
N LEU A 138 6.56 -0.46 -3.40
CA LEU A 138 5.71 0.20 -4.40
C LEU A 138 6.31 0.15 -5.82
N PHE A 139 7.63 0.00 -5.93
CA PHE A 139 8.37 0.07 -7.19
C PHE A 139 8.56 -1.27 -7.87
N TYR A 140 8.22 -2.37 -7.21
CA TYR A 140 8.34 -3.71 -7.77
C TYR A 140 6.94 -4.29 -8.04
N GLN A 141 6.69 -4.65 -9.30
CA GLN A 141 5.48 -5.39 -9.67
C GLN A 141 5.51 -6.78 -9.04
N ARG A 142 4.37 -7.21 -8.50
CA ARG A 142 4.21 -8.56 -7.94
C ARG A 142 2.97 -9.23 -8.48
N ASP A 143 3.18 -10.10 -9.44
CA ASP A 143 2.23 -11.05 -10.04
C ASP A 143 1.48 -11.91 -9.01
N GLN A 144 2.12 -12.33 -7.92
CA GLN A 144 1.52 -13.21 -6.90
C GLN A 144 0.32 -12.61 -6.13
N PHE A 145 0.17 -11.29 -6.13
CA PHE A 145 -1.00 -10.61 -5.56
C PHE A 145 -2.16 -10.46 -6.54
N PHE A 146 -1.88 -10.66 -7.83
CA PHE A 146 -2.81 -10.47 -8.93
C PHE A 146 -3.37 -11.79 -9.48
N ASP A 147 -3.33 -12.87 -8.70
CA ASP A 147 -4.06 -14.07 -9.07
C ASP A 147 -5.57 -13.85 -8.86
N CYS A 148 -6.32 -13.94 -9.95
CA CYS A 148 -7.78 -13.85 -9.97
C CYS A 148 -8.44 -14.84 -8.99
N ASN A 149 -7.81 -15.99 -8.73
CA ASN A 149 -8.31 -16.96 -7.75
C ASN A 149 -8.18 -16.44 -6.31
N SER A 150 -7.10 -15.74 -5.98
CA SER A 150 -6.92 -15.13 -4.67
C SER A 150 -7.91 -13.99 -4.45
N TYR A 151 -8.19 -13.19 -5.50
CA TYR A 151 -9.27 -12.22 -5.48
C TYR A 151 -10.62 -12.90 -5.26
N LYS A 152 -11.00 -13.93 -6.03
CA LYS A 152 -12.28 -14.64 -5.85
C LYS A 152 -12.46 -15.21 -4.44
N ASN A 153 -11.43 -15.86 -3.90
CA ASN A 153 -11.51 -16.50 -2.59
C ASN A 153 -11.63 -15.48 -1.44
N ASN A 154 -10.93 -14.34 -1.52
CA ASN A 154 -11.00 -13.30 -0.50
C ASN A 154 -12.15 -12.29 -0.71
N THR A 155 -12.65 -12.11 -1.93
CA THR A 155 -13.76 -11.19 -2.27
C THR A 155 -15.14 -11.83 -2.19
N LEU A 156 -15.26 -13.13 -1.87
CA LEU A 156 -16.50 -13.93 -1.91
C LEU A 156 -17.74 -13.27 -1.27
N ASN A 157 -17.56 -12.35 -0.32
CA ASN A 157 -18.65 -11.61 0.34
C ASN A 157 -18.83 -10.16 -0.14
N LEU A 158 -17.86 -9.55 -0.83
CA LEU A 158 -17.88 -8.16 -1.35
C LEU A 158 -18.16 -8.08 -2.85
N SER A 159 -17.81 -9.11 -3.62
CA SER A 159 -18.15 -9.24 -5.03
C SER A 159 -19.65 -9.42 -5.29
N ARG A 160 -20.46 -9.48 -4.23
CA ARG A 160 -21.92 -9.45 -4.31
C ARG A 160 -22.50 -8.04 -4.29
N GLU A 161 -21.71 -7.02 -3.92
CA GLU A 161 -22.18 -5.63 -3.89
C GLU A 161 -21.76 -4.87 -5.16
N PRO A 162 -22.73 -4.43 -6.01
CA PRO A 162 -22.44 -3.81 -7.31
C PRO A 162 -21.54 -2.56 -7.20
N TYR A 163 -21.62 -1.86 -6.06
CA TYR A 163 -20.88 -0.62 -5.82
C TYR A 163 -19.36 -0.81 -5.84
N PHE A 164 -18.86 -1.89 -5.23
CA PHE A 164 -17.41 -2.15 -5.19
C PHE A 164 -16.87 -2.71 -6.52
N ILE A 165 -17.74 -3.32 -7.34
CA ILE A 165 -17.39 -3.83 -8.66
C ILE A 165 -17.41 -2.73 -9.72
N ASN A 166 -18.41 -1.84 -9.71
CA ASN A 166 -18.62 -0.86 -10.78
C ASN A 166 -18.07 0.54 -10.48
N GLY A 167 -17.81 0.89 -9.22
CA GLY A 167 -17.43 2.26 -8.83
C GLY A 167 -15.92 2.54 -8.74
N LEU A 168 -15.09 1.50 -8.58
CA LEU A 168 -13.65 1.65 -8.26
C LEU A 168 -12.73 0.73 -9.08
N ILE A 169 -13.25 0.04 -10.11
CA ILE A 169 -12.49 -0.82 -11.04
C ILE A 169 -12.20 -0.10 -12.37
N VAL A 170 -12.72 1.12 -12.58
CA VAL A 170 -12.46 1.88 -13.82
C VAL A 170 -11.90 3.26 -13.48
N ASN A 171 -10.62 3.28 -13.15
CA ASN A 171 -9.61 4.21 -13.68
C ASN A 171 -8.22 3.72 -13.28
#